data_AF-W2R6E5-F1
#
_entry.id   AF-W2R6E5-F1
#
_cell.length_a   1.000
_cell.length_b   1.000
_cell.length_c   1.000
_cell.angle_alpha   90.00
_cell.angle_beta   90.00
_cell.angle_gamma   90.00
#
_symmetry.space_group_name_H-M   'P 1'
#
loop_
_entity.id
_entity.type
_entity.pdbx_description
1 polymer ?
#
loop_
_entity_poly.entity_id
_entity_poly.type
_entity_poly.pdbx_seq_one_letter_code
_entity_poly.pdbx_strand_id
1 'polypeptide(L)'
;MEENDKIQTGITAFAPFPAPTYRYVISSEADKLKILLEDRNSKKQWYTGDLEKSDFLTGTNKIPNATTADYVFYGALDYFMGSANDLDDSDKDSSRSEEDDDNSDEESEEKSQDEDDGQDSSHEQIASNVDPKKIRRQLVVLEDGALQLELSVKLRVLDSAWATKYVFRLKPVALEPVDILESKLRDVQEELVTIKRILKENEKGLSD
;
A
#
# COMPACT_ATOMS: atom_id res chain seq x y z
N MET A 1 -8.61 -24.06 -8.76
CA MET A 1 -7.92 -22.79 -8.45
C MET A 1 -8.90 -22.01 -7.61
N GLU A 2 -8.63 -21.87 -6.31
CA GLU A 2 -9.47 -21.02 -5.46
C GLU A 2 -9.26 -19.56 -5.89
N GLU A 3 -10.35 -18.85 -6.15
CA GLU A 3 -10.41 -17.56 -6.86
C GLU A 3 -9.82 -16.37 -6.07
N ASN A 4 -9.21 -16.61 -4.90
CA ASN A 4 -8.86 -15.58 -3.93
C ASN A 4 -7.37 -15.53 -3.53
N ASP A 5 -6.51 -16.31 -4.17
CA ASP A 5 -5.08 -16.22 -3.94
C ASP A 5 -4.52 -14.95 -4.60
N LYS A 6 -3.96 -14.06 -3.79
CA LYS A 6 -3.38 -12.79 -4.23
C LYS A 6 -1.97 -12.65 -3.68
N ILE A 7 -1.04 -12.21 -4.53
CA ILE A 7 0.35 -11.94 -4.13
C ILE A 7 0.78 -10.58 -4.66
N GLN A 8 1.48 -9.83 -3.83
CA GLN A 8 2.10 -8.56 -4.16
C GLN A 8 3.54 -8.59 -3.68
N THR A 9 4.46 -8.20 -4.56
CA THR A 9 5.90 -8.13 -4.26
C THR A 9 6.47 -6.80 -4.69
N GLY A 10 7.47 -6.29 -3.99
CA GLY A 10 8.12 -5.05 -4.41
C GLY A 10 9.31 -4.67 -3.54
N ILE A 11 9.78 -3.44 -3.73
CA ILE A 11 10.83 -2.82 -2.93
C ILE A 11 10.24 -1.63 -2.18
N THR A 12 10.58 -1.52 -0.90
CA THR A 12 10.11 -0.45 -0.03
C THR A 12 11.24 0.17 0.78
N ALA A 13 11.00 1.38 1.25
CA ALA A 13 11.77 2.05 2.28
C ALA A 13 10.77 2.72 3.24
N PHE A 14 11.17 2.82 4.51
CA PHE A 14 10.38 3.43 5.58
C PHE A 14 10.91 4.81 5.99
N ALA A 15 11.98 5.28 5.34
CA ALA A 15 12.53 6.62 5.51
C ALA A 15 13.25 7.06 4.21
N PRO A 16 13.47 8.37 4.00
CA PRO A 16 14.24 8.88 2.87
C PRO A 16 15.68 8.33 2.85
N PHE A 17 16.29 8.32 1.67
CA PHE A 17 17.72 8.00 1.53
C PHE A 17 18.55 8.86 2.50
N PRO A 18 19.53 8.30 3.25
CA PRO A 18 20.18 6.99 3.08
C PRO A 18 19.59 5.81 3.86
N ALA A 19 18.27 5.74 4.07
CA ALA A 19 17.64 4.64 4.80
C ALA A 19 17.77 3.24 4.15
N PRO A 20 17.69 2.15 4.94
CA PRO A 20 17.63 0.78 4.44
C PRO A 20 16.44 0.58 3.48
N THR A 21 16.66 -0.27 2.48
CA THR A 21 15.62 -0.73 1.56
C THR A 21 15.30 -2.20 1.80
N TYR A 22 14.04 -2.56 1.61
CA TYR A 22 13.54 -3.90 1.87
C TYR A 22 12.86 -4.46 0.63
N ARG A 23 13.03 -5.77 0.37
CA ARG A 23 12.11 -6.51 -0.50
C ARG A 23 10.95 -6.98 0.36
N TYR A 24 9.73 -6.85 -0.15
CA TYR A 24 8.54 -7.28 0.56
C TYR A 24 7.73 -8.26 -0.29
N VAL A 25 7.04 -9.17 0.40
CA VAL A 25 6.02 -10.05 -0.17
C VAL A 25 4.80 -9.98 0.75
N ILE A 26 3.65 -9.60 0.20
CA ILE A 26 2.35 -9.70 0.88
C ILE A 26 1.53 -10.69 0.07
N SER A 27 1.00 -11.73 0.72
CA SER A 27 0.11 -12.68 0.07
C SER A 27 -1.11 -13.00 0.90
N SER A 28 -2.21 -13.30 0.22
CA SER A 28 -3.39 -13.96 0.76
C SER A 28 -3.45 -15.33 0.10
N GLU A 29 -3.32 -16.39 0.90
CA GLU A 29 -3.40 -17.79 0.45
C GLU A 29 -4.29 -18.55 1.44
N ALA A 30 -5.29 -19.29 0.95
CA ALA A 30 -6.25 -20.02 1.79
C ALA A 30 -6.94 -19.15 2.88
N ASP A 31 -7.35 -17.92 2.51
CA ASP A 31 -7.92 -16.89 3.40
C ASP A 31 -7.00 -16.46 4.57
N LYS A 32 -5.68 -16.69 4.44
CA LYS A 32 -4.69 -16.25 5.42
C LYS A 32 -3.74 -15.22 4.83
N LEU A 33 -3.52 -14.14 5.56
CA LEU A 33 -2.60 -13.08 5.18
C LEU A 33 -1.18 -13.42 5.66
N LYS A 34 -0.20 -13.19 4.80
CA LYS A 34 1.22 -13.42 5.06
C LYS A 34 2.01 -12.20 4.62
N ILE A 35 2.92 -11.73 5.47
CA ILE A 35 3.84 -10.64 5.12
C ILE A 35 5.26 -11.10 5.43
N LEU A 36 6.11 -11.00 4.42
CA LEU A 36 7.55 -11.21 4.52
C LEU A 36 8.29 -9.93 4.15
N LEU A 37 9.30 -9.60 4.94
CA LEU A 37 10.18 -8.46 4.71
C LEU A 37 11.64 -8.92 4.75
N GLU A 38 12.42 -8.57 3.73
CA GLU A 38 13.85 -8.85 3.65
C GLU A 38 14.63 -7.53 3.54
N ASP A 39 15.59 -7.31 4.42
CA ASP A 39 16.56 -6.22 4.27
C ASP A 39 17.52 -6.53 3.11
N ARG A 40 17.58 -5.64 2.11
CA ARG A 40 18.39 -5.87 0.90
C ARG A 40 19.88 -5.87 1.15
N ASN A 41 20.36 -5.19 2.20
CA ASN A 41 21.78 -5.07 2.52
C ASN A 41 22.23 -6.19 3.47
N SER A 42 21.50 -6.39 4.56
CA SER A 42 21.86 -7.38 5.59
C SER A 42 21.37 -8.79 5.25
N LYS A 43 20.38 -8.93 4.36
CA LYS A 43 19.64 -10.17 4.04
C LYS A 43 18.88 -10.78 5.21
N LYS A 44 18.73 -10.04 6.31
CA LYS A 44 17.85 -10.46 7.40
C LYS A 44 16.40 -10.48 6.90
N GLN A 45 15.66 -11.50 7.32
CA GLN A 45 14.28 -11.69 6.94
C GLN A 45 13.39 -11.71 8.17
N TRP A 46 12.17 -11.19 8.02
CA TRP A 46 11.12 -11.21 9.02
C TRP A 46 9.80 -11.66 8.40
N TYR A 47 9.05 -12.45 9.15
CA TYR A 47 7.82 -13.09 8.69
C TYR A 47 6.71 -13.02 9.74
N THR A 48 5.48 -12.74 9.32
CA THR A 48 4.32 -12.72 10.23
C THR A 48 3.88 -14.10 10.70
N GLY A 49 4.11 -15.15 9.90
CA GLY A 49 3.29 -16.35 9.98
C GLY A 49 2.02 -16.22 9.14
N ASP A 50 1.24 -17.29 9.11
CA ASP A 50 -0.11 -17.25 8.54
C ASP A 50 -1.03 -16.52 9.51
N LEU A 51 -1.63 -15.41 9.09
CA LEU A 51 -2.54 -14.60 9.90
C LEU A 51 -3.98 -14.84 9.47
N GLU A 52 -4.84 -15.13 10.43
CA GLU A 52 -6.29 -15.14 10.24
C GLU A 52 -6.85 -13.71 10.42
N LYS A 53 -8.07 -13.47 9.93
CA LYS A 53 -8.72 -12.15 10.05
C LYS A 53 -8.72 -11.63 11.50
N SER A 54 -8.94 -12.49 12.49
CA SER A 54 -8.93 -12.09 13.90
C SER A 54 -7.58 -11.62 14.43
N ASP A 55 -6.48 -11.98 13.77
CA ASP A 55 -5.13 -11.63 14.23
C ASP A 55 -4.76 -10.18 13.89
N PHE A 56 -5.34 -9.62 12.82
CA PHE A 56 -5.03 -8.28 12.34
C PHE A 56 -6.25 -7.36 12.21
N LEU A 57 -7.47 -7.89 12.28
CA LEU A 57 -8.69 -7.10 12.28
C LEU A 57 -9.24 -6.88 13.68
N THR A 58 -9.55 -5.61 13.95
CA THR A 58 -10.29 -5.13 15.11
C THR A 58 -11.64 -4.58 14.64
N GLY A 59 -12.55 -4.33 15.58
CA GLY A 59 -13.83 -3.68 15.26
C GLY A 59 -13.67 -2.30 14.60
N THR A 60 -12.51 -1.66 14.76
CA THR A 60 -12.23 -0.30 14.26
C THR A 60 -11.40 -0.28 12.97
N ASN A 61 -10.98 -1.43 12.44
CA ASN A 61 -10.26 -1.49 11.17
C ASN A 61 -10.90 -2.40 10.12
N LYS A 62 -11.93 -3.15 10.51
CA LYS A 62 -12.63 -4.07 9.61
C LYS A 62 -13.45 -3.30 8.57
N ILE A 63 -13.19 -3.57 7.30
CA ILE A 63 -14.00 -3.10 6.18
C ILE A 63 -15.17 -4.08 5.98
N PRO A 64 -16.44 -3.62 5.96
CA PRO A 64 -17.60 -4.46 5.69
C PRO A 64 -17.47 -5.19 4.34
N ASN A 65 -17.88 -6.45 4.29
CA ASN A 65 -17.86 -7.32 3.10
C ASN A 65 -16.46 -7.56 2.47
N ALA A 66 -15.37 -7.12 3.10
CA ALA A 66 -14.01 -7.36 2.61
C ALA A 66 -13.53 -8.78 2.94
N THR A 67 -12.91 -9.41 1.95
CA THR A 67 -12.20 -10.71 2.05
C THR A 67 -10.76 -10.50 2.52
N THR A 68 -10.02 -11.56 2.93
CA THR A 68 -8.58 -11.41 3.28
C THR A 68 -7.78 -10.87 2.11
N ALA A 69 -8.13 -11.27 0.89
CA ALA A 69 -7.48 -10.83 -0.33
C ALA A 69 -7.63 -9.32 -0.57
N ASP A 70 -8.62 -8.66 0.03
CA ASP A 70 -8.80 -7.21 -0.05
C ASP A 70 -7.88 -6.44 0.92
N TYR A 71 -7.27 -7.15 1.89
CA TYR A 71 -6.24 -6.61 2.77
C TYR A 71 -4.83 -6.88 2.24
N VAL A 72 -4.68 -7.41 1.02
CA VAL A 72 -3.41 -7.34 0.30
C VAL A 72 -3.24 -5.88 -0.14
N PHE A 73 -2.50 -5.10 0.65
CA PHE A 73 -2.36 -3.65 0.49
C PHE A 73 -1.51 -3.28 -0.75
N TYR A 74 -2.08 -3.45 -1.95
CA TYR A 74 -1.46 -3.09 -3.22
C TYR A 74 -1.00 -1.63 -3.22
N GLY A 75 0.25 -1.39 -3.60
CA GLY A 75 0.85 -0.05 -3.64
C GLY A 75 1.17 0.59 -2.29
N ALA A 76 0.63 0.09 -1.17
CA ALA A 76 0.82 0.71 0.15
C ALA A 76 2.28 0.68 0.62
N LEU A 77 3.00 -0.38 0.25
CA LEU A 77 4.42 -0.51 0.53
C LEU A 77 5.29 -0.04 -0.64
N ASP A 78 4.74 0.36 -1.78
CA ASP A 78 5.57 0.88 -2.85
C ASP A 78 6.17 2.21 -2.42
N TYR A 79 7.49 2.25 -2.25
CA TYR A 79 8.20 3.51 -2.14
C TYR A 79 8.53 3.96 -3.54
N PHE A 80 7.73 4.88 -4.08
CA PHE A 80 8.18 5.66 -5.23
C PHE A 80 9.35 6.53 -4.76
N MET A 81 10.57 6.18 -5.15
CA MET A 81 11.76 7.03 -5.04
C MET A 81 11.66 8.28 -5.98
N GLY A 82 10.46 8.83 -6.18
CA GLY A 82 10.17 9.97 -7.04
C GLY A 82 9.49 11.08 -6.26
N SER A 83 10.24 12.19 -6.11
CA SER A 83 9.85 13.52 -5.59
C SER A 83 9.36 13.61 -4.14
N ALA A 84 10.27 14.05 -3.27
CA ALA A 84 10.02 14.56 -1.93
C ALA A 84 9.23 15.91 -1.89
N ASN A 85 8.37 16.20 -2.87
CA ASN A 85 7.75 17.53 -3.02
C ASN A 85 6.21 17.60 -2.88
N ASP A 86 5.49 16.48 -2.76
CA ASP A 86 4.02 16.53 -2.71
C ASP A 86 3.47 16.39 -1.28
N LEU A 87 4.01 17.19 -0.36
CA LEU A 87 3.35 17.54 0.91
C LEU A 87 2.81 18.97 0.80
N ASP A 88 1.89 19.20 -0.13
CA ASP A 88 1.03 20.39 -0.06
C ASP A 88 -0.25 20.01 0.68
N ASP A 89 -0.19 20.21 1.99
CA ASP A 89 -1.29 20.15 2.93
C ASP A 89 -2.14 21.43 2.73
N SER A 90 -3.03 21.42 1.73
CA SER A 90 -4.02 22.47 1.54
C SER A 90 -5.41 22.02 2.00
N ASP A 91 -5.50 21.61 3.26
CA ASP A 91 -6.71 21.86 4.05
C ASP A 91 -6.82 23.38 4.27
N LYS A 92 -7.27 24.12 3.24
CA LYS A 92 -7.69 25.52 3.39
C LYS A 92 -9.10 25.54 3.96
N ASP A 93 -9.11 25.74 5.26
CA ASP A 93 -10.24 26.06 6.11
C ASP A 93 -11.19 27.09 5.49
N SER A 94 -12.46 26.81 5.68
CA SER A 94 -13.61 27.56 5.22
C SER A 94 -13.69 28.88 5.98
N SER A 95 -13.24 29.97 5.36
CA SER A 95 -13.39 31.34 5.90
C SER A 95 -14.32 32.15 5.00
N ARG A 96 -15.61 31.99 5.29
CA ARG A 96 -16.70 32.95 5.21
C ARG A 96 -16.31 34.41 4.87
N SER A 97 -16.88 34.95 3.80
CA SER A 97 -17.18 36.37 3.64
C SER A 97 -18.51 36.51 2.92
N GLU A 98 -19.48 37.04 3.66
CA GLU A 98 -20.74 37.59 3.18
C GLU A 98 -20.42 38.80 2.29
N GLU A 99 -21.09 38.93 1.14
CA GLU A 99 -21.47 40.22 0.56
C GLU A 99 -22.53 39.97 -0.53
N ASP A 100 -23.60 40.75 -0.38
CA ASP A 100 -24.85 40.75 -1.15
C ASP A 100 -24.65 41.20 -2.60
N ASP A 101 -25.54 40.79 -3.52
CA ASP A 101 -26.21 41.74 -4.40
C ASP A 101 -27.39 41.15 -5.19
N ASP A 102 -28.34 42.05 -5.43
CA ASP A 102 -29.75 41.94 -5.81
C ASP A 102 -30.10 41.31 -7.18
N ASN A 103 -31.16 40.49 -7.14
CA ASN A 103 -32.44 40.64 -7.86
C ASN A 103 -32.54 40.57 -9.41
N SER A 104 -33.33 39.62 -9.92
CA SER A 104 -34.59 39.91 -10.65
C SER A 104 -35.34 38.63 -11.05
N ASP A 105 -36.64 38.64 -10.75
CA ASP A 105 -37.70 37.70 -11.12
C ASP A 105 -37.71 37.24 -12.58
N GLU A 106 -38.17 36.00 -12.81
CA GLU A 106 -39.31 35.72 -13.70
C GLU A 106 -39.80 34.27 -13.47
N GLU A 107 -41.10 34.16 -13.17
CA GLU A 107 -41.84 32.91 -12.97
C GLU A 107 -42.04 32.13 -14.28
N SER A 108 -42.05 30.80 -14.22
CA SER A 108 -42.94 29.98 -15.06
C SER A 108 -43.20 28.63 -14.41
N GLU A 109 -44.48 28.30 -14.31
CA GLU A 109 -45.04 27.10 -13.69
C GLU A 109 -45.01 25.84 -14.58
N GLU A 110 -45.23 24.70 -13.90
CA GLU A 110 -45.96 23.49 -14.32
C GLU A 110 -45.20 22.18 -14.66
N LYS A 111 -45.46 21.18 -13.77
CA LYS A 111 -45.83 19.74 -14.00
C LYS A 111 -44.87 18.82 -14.78
N SER A 112 -44.72 17.53 -14.51
CA SER A 112 -45.34 16.57 -13.58
C SER A 112 -44.65 15.20 -13.76
N GLN A 113 -44.86 14.31 -12.78
CA GLN A 113 -44.97 12.85 -12.88
C GLN A 113 -43.72 11.96 -12.76
N ASP A 114 -43.90 11.03 -11.82
CA ASP A 114 -43.11 9.87 -11.40
C ASP A 114 -42.91 8.84 -12.51
N GLU A 115 -41.78 8.11 -12.49
CA GLU A 115 -41.62 6.64 -12.57
C GLU A 115 -40.20 6.34 -12.02
N ASP A 116 -40.04 5.92 -10.77
CA ASP A 116 -39.89 4.51 -10.34
C ASP A 116 -39.27 3.61 -11.40
N ASP A 117 -37.98 3.32 -11.26
CA ASP A 117 -37.42 2.01 -11.62
C ASP A 117 -36.16 1.76 -10.77
N GLY A 118 -36.23 0.68 -10.00
CA GLY A 118 -35.32 0.34 -8.92
C GLY A 118 -33.86 0.16 -9.36
N GLN A 119 -32.97 0.88 -8.69
CA GLN A 119 -31.53 0.75 -8.85
C GLN A 119 -30.97 -0.15 -7.74
N ASP A 120 -31.16 -1.46 -7.87
CA ASP A 120 -30.39 -2.44 -7.10
C ASP A 120 -29.07 -2.70 -7.83
N SER A 121 -28.05 -1.91 -7.48
CA SER A 121 -26.65 -2.23 -7.79
C SER A 121 -25.75 -1.67 -6.69
N SER A 122 -26.06 -2.01 -5.44
CA SER A 122 -25.19 -1.73 -4.29
C SER A 122 -24.22 -2.89 -4.05
N HIS A 123 -23.48 -3.30 -5.08
CA HIS A 123 -22.41 -4.30 -4.91
C HIS A 123 -21.12 -3.90 -5.62
N GLU A 124 -20.75 -2.62 -5.50
CA GLU A 124 -19.46 -2.12 -5.96
C GLU A 124 -18.54 -1.74 -4.78
N GLN A 125 -17.67 -2.70 -4.45
CA GLN A 125 -16.23 -2.51 -4.33
C GLN A 125 -15.76 -1.34 -3.45
N ILE A 126 -15.81 -1.54 -2.14
CA ILE A 126 -15.19 -0.64 -1.15
C ILE A 126 -13.65 -0.76 -1.16
N ALA A 127 -13.11 -1.88 -1.66
CA ALA A 127 -11.67 -2.18 -1.65
C ALA A 127 -10.84 -1.40 -2.68
N SER A 128 -11.47 -0.83 -3.73
CA SER A 128 -10.76 -0.12 -4.81
C SER A 128 -10.56 1.38 -4.55
N ASN A 129 -11.08 1.94 -3.46
CA ASN A 129 -11.06 3.40 -3.20
C ASN A 129 -9.94 3.90 -2.27
N VAL A 130 -8.96 3.06 -1.94
CA VAL A 130 -7.83 3.49 -1.10
C VAL A 130 -6.66 3.90 -1.99
N ASP A 131 -6.48 5.22 -2.16
CA ASP A 131 -5.29 5.77 -2.81
C ASP A 131 -4.03 5.38 -2.01
N PRO A 132 -3.09 4.61 -2.58
CA PRO A 132 -1.88 4.17 -1.89
C PRO A 132 -1.03 5.33 -1.35
N LYS A 133 -1.09 6.52 -1.97
CA LYS A 133 -0.39 7.72 -1.49
C LYS A 133 -0.91 8.22 -0.14
N LYS A 134 -2.13 7.83 0.25
CA LYS A 134 -2.75 8.21 1.53
C LYS A 134 -2.50 7.19 2.63
N ILE A 135 -1.81 6.09 2.32
CA ILE A 135 -1.43 5.09 3.31
C ILE A 135 -0.11 5.49 3.94
N ARG A 136 -0.14 5.81 5.24
CA ARG A 136 1.07 6.05 6.02
C ARG A 136 1.60 4.72 6.53
N ARG A 137 2.90 4.50 6.42
CA ARG A 137 3.56 3.28 6.87
C ARG A 137 4.72 3.59 7.79
N GLN A 138 4.91 2.75 8.78
CA GLN A 138 6.02 2.84 9.70
C GLN A 138 6.52 1.44 10.06
N LEU A 139 7.83 1.33 10.27
CA LEU A 139 8.46 0.12 10.76
C LEU A 139 9.12 0.44 12.10
N VAL A 140 8.74 -0.30 13.15
CA VAL A 140 9.27 -0.17 14.49
C VAL A 140 10.07 -1.42 14.83
N VAL A 141 11.29 -1.24 15.35
CA VAL A 141 12.14 -2.34 15.82
C VAL A 141 11.77 -2.65 17.27
N LEU A 142 11.47 -3.92 17.57
CA LEU A 142 11.15 -4.40 18.91
C LEU A 142 12.40 -4.94 19.62
N GLU A 143 12.37 -5.01 20.94
CA GLU A 143 13.52 -5.40 21.78
C GLU A 143 14.03 -6.83 21.50
N ASP A 144 13.16 -7.73 21.04
CA ASP A 144 13.48 -9.12 20.71
C ASP A 144 14.00 -9.31 19.27
N GLY A 145 14.28 -8.22 18.56
CA GLY A 145 14.69 -8.25 17.16
C GLY A 145 13.55 -8.51 16.18
N ALA A 146 12.30 -8.61 16.64
CA ALA A 146 11.13 -8.58 15.78
C ALA A 146 10.88 -7.17 15.24
N LEU A 147 10.11 -7.10 14.16
CA LEU A 147 9.66 -5.84 13.58
C LEU A 147 8.16 -5.69 13.77
N GLN A 148 7.70 -4.46 13.92
CA GLN A 148 6.29 -4.10 13.87
C GLN A 148 6.05 -3.19 12.67
N LEU A 149 5.30 -3.70 11.70
CA LEU A 149 4.81 -2.93 10.56
C LEU A 149 3.47 -2.31 10.94
N GLU A 150 3.41 -0.99 10.91
CA GLU A 150 2.18 -0.24 11.13
C GLU A 150 1.74 0.40 9.82
N LEU A 151 0.48 0.14 9.42
CA LEU A 151 -0.16 0.76 8.28
C LEU A 151 -1.35 1.58 8.78
N SER A 152 -1.36 2.88 8.48
CA SER A 152 -2.47 3.77 8.79
C SER A 152 -3.12 4.22 7.49
N VAL A 153 -4.38 3.89 7.31
CA VAL A 153 -5.16 4.18 6.11
C VAL A 153 -6.21 5.24 6.46
N LYS A 154 -6.18 6.39 5.78
CA LYS A 154 -7.24 7.41 5.90
C LYS A 154 -8.29 7.16 4.82
N LEU A 155 -9.44 6.65 5.23
CA LEU A 155 -10.61 6.42 4.39
C LEU A 155 -11.54 7.64 4.50
N ARG A 156 -12.17 8.02 3.38
CA ARG A 156 -13.35 8.90 3.42
C ARG A 156 -14.56 8.05 3.11
N VAL A 157 -15.53 8.04 4.01
CA VAL A 157 -16.79 7.33 3.88
C VAL A 157 -17.88 8.37 4.03
N LEU A 158 -18.60 8.65 2.94
CA LEU A 158 -19.50 9.81 2.84
C LEU A 158 -18.76 11.11 3.19
N ASP A 159 -19.36 11.96 4.02
CA ASP A 159 -18.76 13.22 4.50
C ASP A 159 -17.80 13.04 5.68
N SER A 160 -17.57 11.79 6.11
CA SER A 160 -16.74 11.49 7.28
C SER A 160 -15.36 10.99 6.88
N ALA A 161 -14.33 11.46 7.59
CA ALA A 161 -12.98 10.93 7.50
C ALA A 161 -12.74 9.89 8.60
N TRP A 162 -12.42 8.66 8.22
CA TRP A 162 -12.08 7.57 9.13
C TRP A 162 -10.63 7.17 8.96
N ALA A 163 -9.82 7.26 10.02
CA ALA A 163 -8.47 6.72 10.04
C ALA A 163 -8.48 5.33 10.68
N THR A 164 -8.02 4.33 9.94
CA THR A 164 -7.87 2.95 10.42
C THR A 164 -6.39 2.58 10.52
N LYS A 165 -6.03 1.80 11.55
CA LYS A 165 -4.66 1.35 11.80
C LYS A 165 -4.60 -0.17 11.81
N TYR A 166 -3.63 -0.72 11.08
CA TYR A 166 -3.26 -2.12 11.07
C TYR A 166 -1.86 -2.26 11.64
N VAL A 167 -1.66 -3.26 12.50
CA VAL A 167 -0.38 -3.51 13.18
C VAL A 167 -0.03 -4.97 12.99
N PHE A 168 1.10 -5.22 12.34
CA PHE A 168 1.61 -6.56 12.07
C PHE A 168 2.93 -6.76 12.79
N ARG A 169 3.04 -7.86 13.53
CA ARG A 169 4.29 -8.26 14.18
C ARG A 169 5.00 -9.29 13.31
N LEU A 170 6.19 -8.95 12.83
CA LEU A 170 7.03 -9.83 12.01
C LEU A 170 8.15 -10.40 12.88
N LYS A 171 8.20 -11.72 12.99
CA LYS A 171 9.23 -12.44 13.76
C LYS A 171 10.49 -12.61 12.90
N PRO A 172 11.70 -12.50 13.48
CA PRO A 172 12.93 -12.74 12.73
C PRO A 172 12.97 -14.19 12.24
N VAL A 173 13.37 -14.36 11.00
CA VAL A 173 13.64 -15.68 10.42
C VAL A 173 15.09 -16.03 10.73
N ALA A 174 15.30 -17.20 11.33
CA ALA A 174 16.64 -17.75 11.52
C ALA A 174 17.17 -18.17 10.14
N LEU A 175 18.16 -17.44 9.63
CA LEU A 175 18.89 -17.78 8.42
C LEU A 175 20.28 -18.27 8.79
N GLU A 176 20.75 -19.34 8.14
CA GLU A 176 22.13 -19.74 8.29
C GLU A 176 23.03 -18.69 7.61
N PRO A 177 24.25 -18.44 8.11
CA PRO A 177 25.19 -17.52 7.46
C PRO A 177 25.46 -17.90 5.99
N VAL A 178 25.38 -19.19 5.67
CA VAL A 178 25.51 -19.71 4.30
C VAL A 178 24.38 -19.20 3.40
N ASP A 179 23.13 -19.19 3.89
CA ASP A 179 21.97 -18.71 3.13
C ASP A 179 22.09 -17.21 2.81
N ILE A 180 22.56 -16.43 3.79
CA ILE A 180 22.83 -15.00 3.63
C ILE A 180 23.92 -14.78 2.57
N LEU A 181 25.01 -15.55 2.64
CA LEU A 181 26.12 -15.46 1.70
C LEU A 181 25.71 -15.89 0.29
N GLU A 182 24.90 -16.94 0.15
CA GLU A 182 24.36 -17.39 -1.12
C GLU A 182 23.46 -16.32 -1.75
N SER A 183 22.59 -15.69 -0.96
CA SER A 183 21.74 -14.58 -1.40
C SER A 183 22.58 -13.40 -1.91
N LYS A 184 23.62 -13.01 -1.16
CA LYS A 184 24.56 -11.95 -1.59
C LYS A 184 25.33 -12.32 -2.85
N LEU A 185 25.78 -13.57 -2.97
CA LEU A 185 26.50 -14.04 -4.16
C LEU A 185 25.62 -13.99 -5.40
N ARG A 186 24.35 -14.39 -5.27
CA ARG A 186 23.35 -14.35 -6.35
C ARG A 186 23.11 -12.92 -6.83
N ASP A 187 22.93 -11.98 -5.90
CA ASP A 187 22.75 -10.56 -6.21
C ASP A 187 23.99 -10.00 -6.96
N VAL A 188 25.20 -10.30 -6.49
CA VAL A 188 26.44 -9.87 -7.16
C VAL A 188 26.57 -10.47 -8.56
N GLN A 189 26.20 -11.74 -8.74
CA GLN A 189 26.20 -12.39 -10.05
C GLN A 189 25.21 -11.73 -11.02
N GLU A 190 24.02 -11.36 -10.55
CA GLU A 190 23.00 -10.66 -11.35
C GLU A 190 23.47 -9.26 -11.78
N GLU A 191 24.10 -8.51 -10.87
CA GLU A 191 24.70 -7.21 -11.19
C GLU A 191 25.79 -7.35 -12.26
N LEU A 192 26.67 -8.35 -12.15
CA LEU A 192 27.72 -8.61 -13.14
C LEU A 192 27.15 -8.95 -14.52
N VAL A 193 26.10 -9.76 -14.57
CA VAL A 193 25.41 -10.09 -15.83
C VAL A 193 24.80 -8.83 -16.45
N THR A 194 24.18 -7.99 -15.63
CA THR A 194 23.55 -6.74 -16.07
C THR A 194 24.58 -5.76 -16.61
N ILE A 195 25.67 -5.51 -15.88
CA ILE A 195 26.75 -4.62 -16.31
C ILE A 195 27.38 -5.14 -17.62
N LYS A 196 27.64 -6.45 -17.70
CA LYS A 196 28.20 -7.06 -18.92
C LYS A 196 27.29 -6.89 -20.12
N ARG A 197 25.97 -6.97 -19.93
CA ARG A 197 24.98 -6.73 -20.99
C ARG A 197 25.03 -5.28 -21.46
N ILE A 198 25.01 -4.32 -20.54
CA ILE A 198 25.08 -2.88 -20.85
C ILE A 198 26.37 -2.54 -21.61
N LEU A 199 27.52 -3.07 -21.18
CA LEU A 199 28.80 -2.83 -21.87
C LEU A 199 28.79 -3.35 -23.32
N LYS A 200 28.23 -4.55 -23.55
CA LYS A 200 28.10 -5.11 -24.90
C LYS A 200 27.14 -4.30 -25.79
N GLU A 201 26.09 -3.72 -25.21
CA GLU A 201 25.16 -2.85 -25.93
C GLU A 201 25.86 -1.53 -26.32
N ASN A 202 26.66 -0.96 -25.42
CA ASN A 202 27.41 0.27 -25.67
C ASN A 202 28.54 0.10 -26.70
N GLU A 203 29.26 -1.03 -26.70
CA GLU A 203 30.29 -1.31 -27.73
C GLU A 203 29.70 -1.44 -29.14
N LYS A 204 28.49 -2.01 -29.25
CA LYS A 204 27.78 -2.11 -30.54
C LYS A 204 27.29 -0.75 -31.04
N GLY A 205 26.83 0.13 -30.15
CA GLY A 205 26.38 1.48 -30.50
C GLY A 205 27.50 2.45 -30.91
N LEU A 206 28.78 2.10 -30.68
CA LEU A 206 29.94 2.88 -31.11
C LEU A 206 30.47 2.46 -32.49
N SER A 207 29.86 1.45 -33.11
CA SER A 207 30.30 0.83 -34.37
C SER A 207 29.48 1.24 -35.60
N ASP A 208 28.42 2.06 -35.42
CA ASP A 208 27.56 2.65 -36.46
C ASP A 208 27.86 4.15 -36.62
#